data_AF-A0A223ZIR5-F1
#
_entry.id   AF-A0A223ZIR5-F1
#
_cell.length_a   1.000
_cell.length_b   1.000
_cell.length_c   1.000
_cell.angle_alpha   90.00
_cell.angle_beta   90.00
_cell.angle_gamma   90.00
#
_symmetry.space_group_name_H-M   'P 1'
#
loop_
_entity.id
_entity.type
_entity.pdbx_description
1 polymer ?
#
loop_
_entity_poly.entity_id
_entity_poly.type
_entity_poly.pdbx_seq_one_letter_code
_entity_poly.pdbx_strand_id
1 'polypeptide(L)' 'DVMAGVTPGMVVGVTTEVIAGEGLIVTAGGIDTHIHFICPQQIEEALMSGVTTMIGGGTGPATGTNATTCTPGPWHMAQ' A
#
# COMPACT_ATOMS: atom_id res chain seq x y z
N ASP A 1 -30.14 -16.01 8.93
CA ASP A 1 -31.34 -16.72 9.41
C ASP A 1 -32.63 -15.89 9.33
N VAL A 2 -32.56 -14.56 9.46
CA VAL A 2 -33.76 -13.68 9.42
C VAL A 2 -33.86 -12.78 8.16
N MET A 3 -32.81 -12.74 7.33
CA MET A 3 -32.78 -11.98 6.07
C MET A 3 -32.70 -12.92 4.89
N ALA A 4 -33.45 -12.62 3.82
CA ALA A 4 -33.34 -13.33 2.54
C ALA A 4 -32.16 -12.81 1.72
N GLY A 5 -31.52 -13.68 0.92
CA GLY A 5 -30.54 -13.27 -0.09
C GLY A 5 -29.15 -12.88 0.41
N VAL A 6 -28.76 -13.26 1.64
CA VAL A 6 -27.40 -13.03 2.13
C VAL A 6 -26.40 -13.85 1.31
N THR A 7 -25.43 -13.19 0.68
CA THR A 7 -24.39 -13.83 -0.14
C THR A 7 -23.54 -14.80 0.70
N PRO A 8 -23.20 -16.01 0.19
CA PRO A 8 -22.28 -16.92 0.86
C PRO A 8 -20.95 -16.23 1.19
N GLY A 9 -20.51 -16.34 2.45
CA GLY A 9 -19.30 -15.69 2.94
C GLY A 9 -19.46 -14.25 3.45
N MET A 10 -20.67 -13.66 3.37
CA MET A 10 -20.95 -12.28 3.82
C MET A 10 -21.85 -12.21 5.07
N VAL A 11 -21.72 -13.17 5.99
CA VAL A 11 -22.46 -13.15 7.25
C VAL A 11 -21.79 -12.19 8.24
N VAL A 12 -22.55 -11.24 8.78
CA VAL A 12 -22.15 -10.42 9.92
C VAL A 12 -22.46 -11.20 11.21
N GLY A 13 -21.43 -11.54 11.99
CA GLY A 13 -21.53 -12.33 13.21
C GLY A 13 -20.91 -11.65 14.42
N VAL A 14 -20.77 -12.39 15.51
CA VAL A 14 -20.21 -11.88 16.78
C VAL A 14 -18.73 -11.49 16.68
N THR A 15 -18.04 -11.90 15.62
CA THR A 15 -16.62 -11.61 15.36
C THR A 15 -16.42 -10.66 14.17
N THR A 16 -17.46 -9.96 13.73
CA THR A 16 -17.39 -9.03 12.61
C THR A 16 -17.31 -7.60 13.11
N GLU A 17 -16.23 -6.89 12.77
CA GLU A 17 -16.14 -5.43 12.93
C GLU A 17 -16.82 -4.72 11.75
N VAL A 18 -17.30 -3.50 11.96
CA VAL A 18 -18.03 -2.70 10.98
C VAL A 18 -17.36 -1.35 10.77
N ILE A 19 -17.10 -1.02 9.50
CA ILE A 19 -16.69 0.32 9.07
C ILE A 19 -17.85 0.92 8.26
N ALA A 20 -18.35 2.09 8.68
CA ALA A 20 -19.43 2.81 8.00
C ALA A 20 -18.96 3.33 6.63
N GLY A 21 -19.68 2.99 5.57
CA GLY A 21 -19.33 3.31 4.18
C GLY A 21 -20.36 4.21 3.48
N GLU A 22 -21.48 4.51 4.12
CA GLU A 22 -22.53 5.36 3.57
C GLU A 22 -22.01 6.78 3.28
N GLY A 23 -22.28 7.27 2.07
CA GLY A 23 -21.82 8.59 1.61
C GLY A 23 -20.33 8.68 1.27
N LEU A 24 -19.58 7.57 1.33
CA LEU A 24 -18.15 7.50 1.00
C LEU A 24 -17.92 6.71 -0.31
N ILE A 25 -16.74 6.90 -0.90
CA ILE A 25 -16.24 6.10 -2.02
C ILE A 25 -15.10 5.23 -1.50
N VAL A 26 -15.18 3.93 -1.79
CA VAL A 26 -14.09 2.99 -1.52
C VAL A 26 -13.36 2.68 -2.83
N THR A 27 -12.05 2.84 -2.84
CA THR A 27 -11.17 2.46 -3.95
C THR A 27 -10.17 1.40 -3.49
N ALA A 28 -9.56 0.68 -4.44
CA ALA A 28 -8.31 0.00 -4.15
C ALA A 28 -7.23 1.02 -3.75
N GLY A 29 -6.24 0.58 -2.98
CA GLY A 29 -5.05 1.39 -2.72
C GLY A 29 -4.21 1.56 -3.98
N GLY A 30 -3.58 2.72 -4.12
CA GLY A 30 -2.72 3.05 -5.26
C GLY A 30 -1.45 2.17 -5.30
N ILE A 31 -0.98 1.90 -6.52
CA ILE A 31 0.28 1.22 -6.78
C ILE A 31 1.18 2.20 -7.54
N ASP A 32 2.26 2.64 -6.91
CA ASP A 32 3.30 3.43 -7.57
C ASP A 32 4.44 2.52 -8.02
N THR A 33 4.67 2.45 -9.32
CA THR A 33 5.67 1.56 -9.93
C THR A 33 7.00 2.24 -10.24
N HIS A 34 7.18 3.52 -9.87
CA HIS A 34 8.39 4.29 -10.16
C HIS A 34 8.92 5.00 -8.92
N ILE A 35 9.21 4.22 -7.87
CA ILE A 35 9.70 4.77 -6.61
C ILE A 35 11.23 4.77 -6.55
N HIS A 36 11.78 5.92 -6.18
CA HIS A 36 13.17 6.04 -5.76
C HIS A 36 13.22 5.96 -4.23
N PHE A 37 13.82 4.90 -3.67
CA PHE A 37 13.93 4.74 -2.21
C PHE A 37 15.02 5.64 -1.60
N ILE A 38 14.82 6.96 -1.71
CA ILE A 38 15.74 8.04 -1.26
C ILE A 38 15.70 8.20 0.26
N CYS A 39 14.51 8.18 0.85
CA CYS A 39 14.32 8.35 2.28
C CYS A 39 13.09 7.57 2.77
N PRO A 40 13.03 7.17 4.05
CA PRO A 40 11.87 6.48 4.60
C PRO A 40 10.63 7.39 4.73
N GLN A 41 10.78 8.70 4.84
CA GLN A 41 9.67 9.64 5.05
C GLN A 41 8.65 9.64 3.90
N GLN A 42 9.07 9.31 2.68
CA GLN A 42 8.15 9.24 1.54
C GLN A 42 7.10 8.13 1.69
N ILE A 43 7.32 7.14 2.57
CA ILE A 43 6.34 6.07 2.83
C ILE A 43 5.09 6.66 3.48
N GLU A 44 5.26 7.61 4.40
CA GLU A 44 4.13 8.31 5.04
C GLU A 44 3.36 9.14 4.00
N GLU A 45 4.06 9.87 3.14
CA GLU A 45 3.39 10.67 2.09
C GLU A 45 2.67 9.79 1.05
N ALA A 46 3.24 8.63 0.70
CA ALA A 46 2.57 7.65 -0.14
C ALA A 46 1.28 7.15 0.53
N LEU A 47 1.34 6.78 1.81
CA LEU A 47 0.16 6.30 2.53
C LEU A 47 -0.93 7.37 2.67
N MET A 48 -0.55 8.60 3.03
CA MET A 48 -1.50 9.72 3.19
C MET A 48 -2.16 10.17 1.89
N SER A 49 -1.53 9.88 0.74
CA SER A 49 -2.11 10.10 -0.58
C SER A 49 -2.93 8.91 -1.12
N GLY A 50 -3.03 7.82 -0.35
CA GLY A 50 -3.79 6.61 -0.71
C GLY A 50 -2.99 5.58 -1.53
N VAL A 51 -1.67 5.73 -1.68
CA VAL A 51 -0.78 4.71 -2.24
C VAL A 51 -0.42 3.70 -1.16
N THR A 52 -0.78 2.44 -1.39
CA THR A 52 -0.53 1.35 -0.42
C THR A 52 0.54 0.37 -0.88
N THR A 53 1.01 0.49 -2.12
CA THR A 53 2.08 -0.34 -2.69
C THR A 53 3.09 0.52 -3.43
N MET A 54 4.36 0.33 -3.12
CA MET A 54 5.50 1.03 -3.72
C MET A 54 6.44 0.01 -4.37
N ILE A 55 6.72 0.16 -5.66
CA ILE A 55 7.65 -0.69 -6.41
C ILE A 55 8.74 0.21 -7.01
N GLY A 56 9.99 -0.16 -6.77
CA GLY A 56 11.12 0.66 -7.18
C GLY A 56 12.44 0.14 -6.63
N GLY A 57 13.39 1.05 -6.42
CA GLY A 57 14.72 0.73 -5.92
C GLY A 57 15.43 1.94 -5.34
N GLY A 58 16.46 1.69 -4.53
CA GLY A 58 17.25 2.73 -3.91
C GLY A 58 18.00 2.27 -2.68
N THR A 59 19.04 3.00 -2.32
CA THR A 59 19.87 2.76 -1.13
C THR A 59 20.01 4.04 -0.31
N GLY A 60 18.91 4.78 -0.16
CA GLY A 60 18.93 6.10 0.47
C GLY A 60 19.38 7.22 -0.49
N PRO A 61 19.87 8.37 0.00
CA PRO A 61 20.09 9.59 -0.80
C PRO A 61 21.38 9.57 -1.65
N ALA A 62 21.84 8.38 -2.06
CA ALA A 62 22.97 8.23 -2.96
C ALA A 62 22.64 8.82 -4.35
N THR A 63 23.66 9.36 -5.05
CA THR A 63 23.51 9.89 -6.41
C THR A 63 22.86 8.87 -7.36
N GLY A 64 23.18 7.58 -7.20
CA GLY A 64 22.54 6.50 -7.95
C GLY A 64 21.04 6.41 -7.72
N THR A 65 20.58 6.38 -6.48
CA THR A 65 19.14 6.38 -6.15
C THR A 65 18.45 7.64 -6.63
N ASN A 66 19.09 8.81 -6.52
CA ASN A 66 18.47 10.07 -6.97
C ASN A 66 18.25 10.10 -8.49
N ALA A 67 18.99 9.27 -9.25
CA ALA A 67 18.88 9.19 -10.69
C ALA A 67 18.12 7.94 -11.19
N THR A 68 18.13 6.84 -10.43
CA THR A 68 17.67 5.52 -10.89
C THR A 68 16.93 4.76 -9.79
N THR A 69 15.92 3.99 -10.16
CA THR A 69 15.15 3.11 -9.25
C THR A 69 15.86 1.76 -9.05
N CYS A 70 17.14 1.80 -8.67
CA CYS A 70 17.96 0.60 -8.55
C CYS A 70 18.45 0.38 -7.12
N THR A 71 18.31 -0.86 -6.64
CA THR A 71 18.97 -1.36 -5.43
C THR A 71 20.11 -2.30 -5.86
N PRO A 72 21.36 -1.81 -6.01
CA PRO A 72 22.39 -2.52 -6.76
C PRO A 72 23.01 -3.69 -5.97
N GLY A 73 22.66 -4.91 -6.35
CA GLY A 73 23.32 -6.15 -5.93
C GLY A 73 22.80 -6.74 -4.61
N PRO A 74 23.13 -8.02 -4.31
CA PRO A 74 22.51 -8.77 -3.23
C PRO A 74 22.71 -8.17 -1.83
N TRP A 75 23.86 -7.54 -1.59
CA TRP A 75 24.17 -6.93 -0.30
C TRP A 75 23.23 -5.75 0.02
N HIS A 76 22.89 -4.91 -0.96
CA HIS A 76 21.97 -3.80 -0.77
C HIS A 76 20.50 -4.26 -0.66
N MET A 77 20.14 -5.36 -1.33
CA MET A 77 18.79 -5.93 -1.25
C MET A 77 18.52 -6.68 0.05
N ALA A 78 19.56 -7.10 0.76
CA ALA A 78 19.44 -7.85 2.02
C ALA A 78 19.29 -6.95 3.27
N GLN A 79 19.27 -5.63 3.10
CA GLN A 79 19.00 -4.65 4.16
C GLN A 79 17.50 -4.56 4.45
#